data_AF-A0AAN8XBB4-F1
#
_entry.id   AF-A0AAN8XBB4-F1
#
_cell.length_a   1.000
_cell.length_b   1.000
_cell.length_c   1.000
_cell.angle_alpha   90.00
_cell.angle_beta   90.00
_cell.angle_gamma   90.00
#
_symmetry.space_group_name_H-M   'P 1'
#
loop_
_entity.id
_entity.type
_entity.pdbx_description
1 polymer ?
#
loop_
_entity_poly.entity_id
_entity_poly.type
_entity_poly.pdbx_seq_one_letter_code
_entity_poly.pdbx_strand_id
1 'polypeptide(L)'
;MAEEITENFDMNGDIKKSKGNHVRSERFQITEIRGDLFSCQDTTSLAYCISQDVRMGRGMATTFKSKFGGVQEIIGQSCKPGEVAFLKRAQ
;
A
#
# COMPACT_ATOMS: atom_id res chain seq x y z
N MET A 1 3.32 -18.78 -14.91
CA MET A 1 4.61 -18.12 -14.60
C MET A 1 4.35 -16.63 -14.69
N ALA A 2 4.35 -15.92 -13.56
CA ALA A 2 4.15 -14.48 -13.55
C ALA A 2 5.50 -13.80 -13.80
N GLU A 3 5.58 -12.90 -14.77
CA GLU A 3 6.75 -12.05 -14.98
C GLU A 3 6.74 -10.98 -13.88
N GLU A 4 7.78 -10.97 -13.05
CA GLU A 4 8.01 -9.96 -12.03
C GLU A 4 8.71 -8.78 -12.69
N ILE A 5 8.05 -7.62 -12.71
CA ILE A 5 8.64 -6.36 -13.19
C ILE A 5 8.97 -5.53 -11.95
N THR A 6 10.26 -5.36 -11.69
CA THR A 6 10.77 -4.49 -10.62
C THR A 6 11.01 -3.10 -11.19
N GLU A 7 10.28 -2.10 -10.72
CA GLU A 7 10.48 -0.70 -11.09
C GLU A 7 11.33 -0.02 -10.02
N ASN A 8 12.55 0.42 -10.38
CA ASN A 8 13.44 1.10 -9.44
C ASN A 8 13.39 2.62 -9.68
N PHE A 9 13.24 3.37 -8.60
CA PHE A 9 13.27 4.83 -8.59
C PHE A 9 14.68 5.26 -8.17
N ASP A 10 15.28 6.19 -8.90
CA ASP A 10 16.55 6.78 -8.47
C ASP A 10 16.32 7.84 -7.38
N MET A 11 17.41 8.40 -6.84
CA MET A 11 17.34 9.41 -5.77
C MET A 11 16.63 10.71 -6.18
N ASN A 12 16.31 10.90 -7.46
CA ASN A 12 15.56 12.03 -7.98
C ASN A 12 14.08 11.70 -8.25
N GLY A 13 13.66 10.46 -7.99
CA GLY A 13 12.29 10.00 -8.23
C GLY A 13 12.00 9.61 -9.67
N ASP A 14 13.03 9.45 -10.51
CA ASP A 14 12.86 9.07 -11.90
C ASP A 14 12.77 7.54 -12.06
N ILE A 15 11.83 7.07 -12.86
CA ILE A 15 11.61 5.64 -13.16
C ILE A 15 12.65 5.18 -14.18
N LYS A 16 13.58 4.30 -13.77
CA LYS A 16 14.50 3.64 -14.70
C LYS A 16 14.03 2.22 -15.00
N LYS A 17 13.42 2.02 -16.17
CA LYS A 17 13.18 0.68 -16.72
C LYS A 17 14.52 0.11 -17.19
N SER A 18 15.07 -0.89 -16.49
CA SER A 18 16.28 -1.60 -16.96
C SER A 18 15.99 -3.07 -17.27
N LYS A 19 16.46 -3.53 -18.43
CA LYS A 19 16.70 -4.95 -18.68
C LYS A 19 18.11 -5.27 -18.18
N GLY A 20 18.23 -5.94 -17.04
CA GLY A 20 19.53 -6.37 -16.49
C GLY A 20 20.13 -5.47 -15.40
N ASN A 21 21.20 -6.00 -14.78
CA ASN A 21 21.61 -5.81 -13.40
C ASN A 21 21.97 -4.38 -12.95
N HIS A 22 21.12 -3.88 -12.05
CA HIS A 22 21.42 -3.16 -10.81
C HIS A 22 22.06 -1.77 -10.92
N VAL A 23 21.20 -0.74 -10.92
CA VAL A 23 21.50 0.52 -10.22
C VAL A 23 20.70 0.50 -8.91
N ARG A 24 21.36 0.09 -7.82
CA ARG A 24 20.78 0.15 -6.46
C ARG A 24 20.87 1.58 -5.94
N SER A 25 19.73 2.22 -5.69
CA SER A 25 19.58 2.98 -4.44
C SER A 25 19.38 1.94 -3.36
N GLU A 26 20.28 1.82 -2.38
CA GLU A 26 20.24 0.72 -1.40
C GLU A 26 18.95 0.66 -0.55
N ARG A 27 18.10 1.69 -0.59
CA ARG A 27 17.00 1.89 0.36
C ARG A 27 15.59 1.84 -0.22
N PHE A 28 15.43 1.70 -1.54
CA PHE A 28 14.10 1.75 -2.15
C PHE A 28 13.93 0.68 -3.21
N GLN A 29 12.88 -0.12 -3.06
CA GLN A 29 12.54 -1.22 -3.96
C GLN A 29 11.01 -1.23 -4.15
N ILE A 30 10.55 -1.33 -5.40
CA ILE A 30 9.15 -1.55 -5.74
C ILE A 30 9.07 -2.77 -6.66
N THR A 31 8.19 -3.70 -6.31
CA THR A 31 7.82 -4.85 -7.15
C THR A 31 6.35 -4.73 -7.51
N GLU A 32 6.02 -4.75 -8.80
CA GLU A 32 4.64 -4.85 -9.26
C GLU A 32 4.24 -6.32 -9.39
N ILE A 33 3.12 -6.70 -8.77
CA ILE A 33 2.57 -8.06 -8.80
C ILE A 33 1.14 -8.00 -9.32
N ARG A 34 0.82 -8.77 -10.37
CA ARG A 34 -0.56 -8.98 -10.82
C ARG A 34 -1.21 -10.10 -10.02
N GLY A 35 -2.20 -9.75 -9.20
CA GLY A 35 -2.95 -10.70 -8.38
C GLY A 35 -4.02 -10.00 -7.53
N ASP A 36 -4.57 -10.72 -6.55
CA ASP A 36 -5.44 -10.13 -5.52
C ASP A 36 -4.56 -9.53 -4.42
N LEU A 37 -4.69 -8.22 -4.17
CA LEU A 37 -3.95 -7.53 -3.10
C LEU A 37 -4.21 -8.17 -1.73
N PHE A 38 -5.42 -8.69 -1.50
CA PHE A 38 -5.80 -9.24 -0.20
C PHE A 38 -5.48 -10.74 -0.04
N SER A 39 -4.77 -11.35 -0.99
CA SER A 39 -4.16 -12.67 -0.82
C SER A 39 -2.70 -12.58 -0.33
N CYS A 40 -2.28 -11.42 0.17
CA CYS A 40 -0.96 -11.23 0.77
C CYS A 40 -0.80 -12.05 2.07
N GLN A 41 0.45 -12.36 2.42
CA GLN A 41 0.77 -13.06 3.67
C GLN A 41 0.36 -12.21 4.89
N ASP A 42 -0.01 -12.87 5.98
CA ASP A 42 -0.43 -12.24 7.24
C ASP A 42 0.65 -11.36 7.89
N THR A 43 1.90 -11.55 7.48
CA THR A 43 3.06 -10.73 7.88
C THR A 43 3.18 -9.41 7.12
N THR A 44 2.34 -9.19 6.11
CA THR A 44 2.42 -8.04 5.20
C THR A 44 1.46 -6.94 5.65
N SER A 45 1.99 -5.74 5.89
CA SER A 45 1.17 -4.54 6.11
C SER A 45 0.62 -4.00 4.79
N LEU A 46 -0.67 -3.63 4.79
CA LEU A 46 -1.32 -2.97 3.66
C LEU A 46 -1.48 -1.46 3.90
N ALA A 47 -1.37 -0.67 2.84
CA ALA A 47 -1.61 0.77 2.85
C ALA A 47 -2.52 1.17 1.67
N TYR A 48 -3.41 2.15 1.90
CA TYR A 48 -4.22 2.77 0.87
C TYR A 48 -4.63 4.19 1.32
N CYS A 49 -4.80 5.10 0.37
CA CYS A 49 -5.18 6.48 0.67
C CYS A 49 -6.70 6.57 0.92
N ILE A 50 -7.08 7.42 1.88
CA ILE A 50 -8.49 7.77 2.17
C ILE A 50 -8.66 9.27 2.37
N SER A 51 -9.91 9.72 2.25
CA SER A 51 -10.33 11.04 2.68
C SER A 51 -10.40 11.12 4.21
N GLN A 52 -10.17 12.33 4.74
CA GLN A 52 -10.21 12.61 6.18
C GLN A 52 -11.56 12.26 6.83
N ASP A 53 -12.65 12.26 6.07
CA ASP A 53 -13.99 11.93 6.56
C ASP A 53 -14.24 10.42 6.76
N VAL A 54 -13.26 9.57 6.42
CA VAL A 54 -13.24 8.11 6.65
C VAL A 54 -14.51 7.40 6.14
N ARG A 55 -15.19 7.94 5.11
CA ARG A 55 -16.44 7.36 4.60
C ARG A 55 -16.24 5.96 4.05
N MET A 56 -15.16 5.78 3.28
CA MET A 56 -14.74 4.52 2.65
C MET A 56 -15.90 3.84 1.88
N GLY A 57 -16.67 4.61 1.12
CA GLY A 57 -17.95 4.18 0.56
C GLY A 57 -17.91 3.62 -0.87
N ARG A 58 -16.76 3.63 -1.56
CA ARG A 58 -16.64 3.13 -2.94
C ARG A 58 -15.28 2.48 -3.21
N GLY A 59 -15.22 1.64 -4.24
CA GLY A 59 -13.97 1.07 -4.78
C GLY A 59 -13.21 0.20 -3.77
N MET A 60 -11.88 0.25 -3.81
CA MET A 60 -11.01 -0.51 -2.89
C MET A 60 -11.33 -0.23 -1.41
N ALA A 61 -11.75 0.98 -1.07
CA ALA A 61 -12.04 1.36 0.31
C ALA A 61 -13.20 0.56 0.93
N THR A 62 -14.18 0.13 0.14
CA THR A 62 -15.26 -0.74 0.66
C THR A 62 -14.75 -2.13 1.02
N THR A 63 -13.76 -2.65 0.28
CA THR A 63 -13.14 -3.94 0.58
C THR A 63 -12.31 -3.85 1.86
N PHE A 64 -11.52 -2.78 2.04
CA PHE A 64 -10.82 -2.52 3.31
C PHE A 64 -11.80 -2.41 4.49
N LYS A 65 -12.90 -1.67 4.31
CA LYS A 65 -13.94 -1.51 5.34
C LYS A 65 -14.55 -2.86 5.73
N SER A 66 -14.86 -3.70 4.75
CA SER A 66 -15.50 -5.00 4.98
C SER A 66 -14.55 -6.04 5.57
N LYS A 67 -13.28 -6.08 5.13
CA LYS A 67 -12.30 -7.08 5.60
C LYS A 67 -11.73 -6.72 6.97
N PHE A 68 -11.39 -5.45 7.21
CA PHE A 68 -10.64 -5.04 8.40
C PHE A 68 -11.46 -4.21 9.40
N GLY A 69 -12.63 -3.68 8.99
CA GLY A 69 -13.46 -2.84 9.86
C GLY A 69 -12.71 -1.60 10.35
N GLY A 70 -12.82 -1.29 11.65
CA GLY A 70 -11.97 -0.29 12.31
C GLY A 70 -12.24 1.17 12.00
N VAL A 71 -13.37 1.49 11.35
CA VAL A 71 -13.70 2.89 10.99
C VAL A 71 -13.70 3.81 12.21
N GLN A 72 -14.28 3.36 13.33
CA GLN A 72 -14.30 4.17 14.57
C GLN A 72 -12.90 4.31 15.20
N GLU A 73 -12.06 3.28 15.10
CA GLU A 73 -10.65 3.34 15.57
C GLU A 73 -9.83 4.33 14.73
N ILE A 74 -10.07 4.39 13.41
CA ILE A 74 -9.42 5.37 12.52
C ILE A 74 -9.92 6.78 12.85
N ILE A 75 -11.23 6.97 13.00
CA ILE A 75 -11.82 8.27 13.39
C ILE A 75 -11.24 8.74 14.73
N GLY A 76 -11.08 7.84 15.70
CA GLY A 76 -10.51 8.14 17.01
C GLY A 76 -9.07 8.65 16.96
N GLN A 77 -8.30 8.29 15.94
CA GLN A 77 -6.93 8.80 15.75
C GLN A 77 -6.88 10.26 15.27
N SER A 78 -7.99 10.82 14.80
CA SER A 78 -8.12 12.26 14.44
C SER A 78 -7.12 12.78 13.40
N CYS A 79 -6.61 11.91 12.53
CA CYS A 79 -5.60 12.25 11.54
C CYS A 79 -6.06 13.36 10.56
N LYS A 80 -5.10 14.16 10.12
CA LYS A 80 -5.23 15.24 9.14
C LYS A 80 -4.68 14.81 7.76
N PRO A 81 -5.06 15.51 6.67
CA PRO A 81 -4.46 15.25 5.37
C PRO A 81 -2.92 15.31 5.44
N GLY A 82 -2.25 14.27 4.93
CA GLY A 82 -0.80 14.11 5.01
C GLY A 82 -0.32 13.25 6.19
N GLU A 83 -1.20 12.91 7.14
CA GLU A 83 -0.89 12.00 8.25
C GLU A 83 -1.33 10.56 7.94
N VAL A 84 -0.90 9.63 8.80
CA VAL A 84 -1.17 8.19 8.66
C VAL A 84 -1.95 7.68 9.87
N ALA A 85 -3.13 7.12 9.62
CA ALA A 85 -3.85 6.30 10.59
C ALA A 85 -3.44 4.83 10.43
N PHE A 86 -3.32 4.09 11.52
CA PHE A 86 -2.97 2.67 11.49
C PHE A 86 -4.01 1.81 12.20
N LEU A 87 -4.19 0.58 11.71
CA LEU A 87 -4.99 -0.45 12.37
C LEU A 87 -4.12 -1.69 12.54
N LYS A 88 -4.25 -2.35 13.70
CA LYS A 88 -3.67 -3.67 13.93
C LYS A 88 -4.78 -4.71 13.90
N ARG A 89 -4.60 -5.74 13.09
CA ARG A 89 -5.47 -6.92 13.02
C ARG A 89 -4.58 -8.15 13.15
N ALA A 90 -5.01 -9.12 13.95
CA ALA A 90 -4.51 -10.47 13.80
C ALA A 90 -5.27 -11.02 12.58
N GLN A 91 -4.55 -11.34 11.52
CA GLN A 91 -5.13 -11.93 10.31
C GLN A 91 -5.52 -13.39 10.57
#